data_AF-A0A509YW88-F1
#
_entry.id   AF-A0A509YW88-F1
#
_cell.length_a   1.000
_cell.length_b   1.000
_cell.length_c   1.000
_cell.angle_alpha   90.00
_cell.angle_beta   90.00
_cell.angle_gamma   90.00
#
_symmetry.space_group_name_H-M   'P 1'
#
loop_
_entity.id
_entity.type
_entity.pdbx_description
1 polymer ?
#
loop_
_entity_poly.entity_id
_entity_poly.type
_entity_poly.pdbx_seq_one_letter_code
_entity_poly.pdbx_strand_id
1 'polypeptide(L)'
;GRAVLHVALRNRSNTPIVVGGKDVMPEVNKVLEKMKGFCHRVRSGEWKGYTGKAITDVVNVGIGGSDLGPLMVTEALKPYSKGGPRVWFVSNIDGTHIAKTLAQLNAETTLFIIASKTFTTQETITNAESAKAWFLEHAKD
;
A
#
# COMPACT_ATOMS: atom_id res chain seq x y z
N GLY A 1 -1.73 -28.93 -1.93
CA GLY A 1 -0.53 -28.11 -2.22
C GLY A 1 -0.93 -26.80 -2.87
N ARG A 2 -0.09 -25.76 -2.79
CA ARG A 2 -0.32 -24.45 -3.45
C ARG A 2 0.70 -24.27 -4.58
N ALA A 3 0.30 -23.64 -5.68
CA ALA A 3 1.24 -23.22 -6.72
C ALA A 3 2.17 -22.10 -6.22
N VAL A 4 3.38 -22.00 -6.77
CA VAL A 4 4.38 -20.98 -6.43
C VAL A 4 4.69 -20.16 -7.67
N LEU A 5 3.98 -19.04 -7.86
CA LEU A 5 3.90 -18.33 -9.15
C LEU A 5 4.21 -16.83 -9.07
N HIS A 6 5.20 -16.44 -8.27
CA HIS A 6 5.70 -15.06 -8.30
C HIS A 6 6.25 -14.67 -9.70
N VAL A 7 6.65 -15.66 -10.52
CA VAL A 7 7.03 -15.46 -11.92
C VAL A 7 5.86 -14.97 -12.79
N ALA A 8 4.62 -15.36 -12.50
CA ALA A 8 3.44 -14.91 -13.25
C ALA A 8 3.21 -13.40 -13.08
N LEU A 9 3.48 -12.87 -11.88
CA LEU A 9 3.33 -11.44 -11.55
C LEU A 9 4.24 -10.53 -12.40
N ARG A 10 5.32 -11.10 -12.96
CA ARG A 10 6.31 -10.40 -13.79
C ARG A 10 6.42 -10.98 -15.20
N ASN A 11 5.46 -11.81 -15.62
CA ASN A 11 5.45 -12.41 -16.95
C ASN A 11 5.02 -11.38 -18.01
N ARG A 12 5.99 -10.64 -18.56
CA ARG A 12 5.74 -9.61 -19.58
C ARG A 12 5.34 -10.19 -20.94
N SER A 13 5.65 -11.46 -21.20
CA SER A 13 5.32 -12.13 -22.47
C SER A 13 3.82 -12.45 -22.60
N ASN A 14 3.07 -12.44 -21.49
CA ASN A 14 1.68 -12.91 -21.42
C ASN A 14 1.46 -14.34 -21.93
N THR A 15 2.51 -15.16 -21.98
CA THR A 15 2.35 -16.61 -22.21
C THR A 15 1.45 -17.20 -21.11
N PRO A 16 0.40 -17.97 -21.43
CA PRO A 16 -0.53 -18.49 -20.43
C PRO A 16 0.15 -19.30 -19.32
N ILE A 17 -0.26 -19.09 -18.07
CA ILE A 17 0.19 -19.86 -16.90
C ILE A 17 -1.05 -20.40 -16.19
N VAL A 18 -1.23 -21.71 -16.22
CA VAL A 18 -2.49 -22.36 -15.82
C VAL A 18 -2.44 -22.89 -14.38
N VAL A 19 -3.45 -22.56 -13.58
CA VAL A 19 -3.71 -23.14 -12.26
C VAL A 19 -5.17 -23.58 -12.19
N GLY A 20 -5.42 -24.85 -11.84
CA GLY A 20 -6.79 -25.38 -11.76
C GLY A 20 -7.56 -25.27 -13.08
N GLY A 21 -6.88 -25.43 -14.23
CA GLY A 21 -7.47 -25.34 -15.56
C GLY A 21 -7.71 -23.90 -16.08
N LYS A 22 -7.34 -22.87 -15.32
CA LYS A 22 -7.51 -21.47 -15.72
C LYS A 22 -6.18 -20.73 -15.84
N ASP A 23 -6.00 -19.98 -16.93
CA ASP A 23 -4.88 -19.04 -17.06
C ASP A 23 -5.02 -17.89 -16.07
N VAL A 24 -3.95 -17.60 -15.33
CA VAL A 24 -3.92 -16.56 -14.30
C VAL A 24 -3.55 -15.18 -14.87
N MET A 25 -2.97 -15.11 -16.06
CA MET A 25 -2.45 -13.86 -16.64
C MET A 25 -3.50 -12.74 -16.79
N PRO A 26 -4.78 -13.02 -17.17
CA PRO A 26 -5.80 -11.99 -17.24
C PRO A 26 -6.04 -11.26 -15.90
N GLU A 27 -6.10 -11.99 -14.78
CA GLU A 27 -6.32 -11.39 -13.46
C GLU A 27 -5.06 -10.66 -12.96
N VAL A 28 -3.86 -11.18 -13.26
CA VAL A 28 -2.59 -10.46 -12.97
C VAL A 28 -2.60 -9.08 -13.65
N ASN A 29 -2.88 -9.04 -14.94
CA ASN A 29 -2.86 -7.79 -15.71
C ASN A 29 -3.99 -6.84 -15.29
N LYS A 30 -5.17 -7.35 -14.96
CA LYS A 30 -6.28 -6.56 -14.43
C LYS A 30 -5.92 -5.85 -13.12
N VAL A 31 -5.23 -6.52 -12.20
CA VAL A 31 -4.78 -5.89 -10.95
C VAL A 31 -3.69 -4.85 -11.24
N LEU A 32 -2.74 -5.14 -12.15
CA LEU A 32 -1.72 -4.16 -12.56
C LEU A 32 -2.35 -2.90 -13.17
N GLU A 33 -3.39 -3.03 -14.00
CA GLU A 33 -4.09 -1.87 -14.57
C GLU A 33 -4.85 -1.09 -13.50
N LYS A 34 -5.51 -1.77 -12.56
CA LYS A 34 -6.12 -1.12 -11.40
C LYS A 34 -5.09 -0.34 -10.58
N MET A 35 -3.91 -0.91 -10.33
CA MET A 35 -2.81 -0.24 -9.64
C MET A 35 -2.34 0.99 -10.41
N LYS A 36 -2.16 0.89 -11.74
CA LYS A 36 -1.75 2.01 -12.60
C LYS A 36 -2.76 3.17 -12.53
N GLY A 37 -4.05 2.88 -12.68
CA GLY A 37 -5.10 3.90 -12.60
C GLY A 37 -5.19 4.56 -11.22
N PHE A 38 -5.02 3.79 -10.14
CA PHE A 38 -4.95 4.35 -8.79
C PHE A 38 -3.70 5.24 -8.59
N CYS A 39 -2.52 4.75 -8.97
CA CYS A 39 -1.27 5.51 -8.89
C CYS A 39 -1.35 6.82 -9.66
N HIS A 40 -1.97 6.82 -10.85
CA HIS A 40 -2.17 8.05 -11.62
C HIS A 40 -2.97 9.08 -10.81
N ARG A 41 -4.16 8.71 -10.33
CA ARG A 41 -5.04 9.63 -9.58
C ARG A 41 -4.37 10.19 -8.32
N VAL A 42 -3.62 9.37 -7.59
CA VAL A 42 -2.90 9.84 -6.39
C VAL A 42 -1.77 10.78 -6.77
N ARG A 43 -0.94 10.43 -7.76
CA ARG A 43 0.23 11.23 -8.15
C ARG A 43 -0.11 12.51 -8.90
N SER A 44 -1.22 12.53 -9.65
CA SER A 44 -1.72 13.75 -10.29
C SER A 44 -2.40 14.70 -9.31
N GLY A 45 -2.73 14.21 -8.11
CA GLY A 45 -3.48 14.96 -7.10
C GLY A 45 -4.98 15.01 -7.40
N GLU A 46 -5.49 14.23 -8.35
CA GLU A 46 -6.94 14.04 -8.57
C GLU A 46 -7.60 13.35 -7.39
N TRP A 47 -6.91 12.40 -6.75
CA TRP A 47 -7.38 11.78 -5.52
C TRP A 47 -7.25 12.77 -4.37
N LYS A 48 -8.39 13.16 -3.81
CA LYS A 48 -8.48 14.11 -2.70
C LYS A 48 -8.70 13.40 -1.37
N GLY A 49 -8.14 13.97 -0.31
CA GLY A 49 -8.55 13.66 1.07
C GLY A 49 -9.92 14.26 1.39
N TYR A 50 -10.38 14.03 2.62
CA TYR A 50 -11.74 14.39 3.03
C TYR A 50 -12.04 15.90 2.98
N THR A 51 -11.01 16.75 3.01
CA THR A 51 -11.13 18.21 2.90
C THR A 51 -10.86 18.75 1.49
N GLY A 52 -10.70 17.88 0.48
CA GLY A 52 -10.42 18.28 -0.89
C GLY A 52 -8.93 18.52 -1.21
N LYS A 53 -8.02 18.36 -0.23
CA LYS A 53 -6.56 18.47 -0.44
C LYS A 53 -6.00 17.24 -1.16
N ALA A 54 -4.96 17.43 -1.96
CA ALA A 54 -4.25 16.32 -2.61
C ALA A 54 -3.43 15.52 -1.59
N ILE A 55 -3.25 14.23 -1.83
CA ILE A 55 -2.44 13.35 -0.97
C ILE A 55 -0.96 13.71 -1.08
N THR A 56 -0.31 13.91 0.07
CA THR A 56 1.14 14.19 0.17
C THR A 56 1.93 13.04 0.79
N ASP A 57 1.24 12.17 1.55
CA ASP A 57 1.84 11.09 2.32
C ASP A 57 1.08 9.79 2.11
N VAL A 58 1.83 8.70 1.88
CA VAL A 58 1.29 7.34 1.79
C VAL A 58 1.95 6.50 2.87
N VAL A 59 1.14 5.87 3.72
CA VAL A 59 1.59 5.02 4.82
C VAL A 59 1.24 3.56 4.52
N ASN A 60 2.25 2.72 4.33
CA ASN A 60 2.06 1.27 4.24
C ASN A 60 2.03 0.67 5.65
N VAL A 61 0.93 0.01 5.99
CA VAL A 61 0.75 -0.71 7.25
C VAL A 61 0.75 -2.20 6.96
N GLY A 62 1.78 -2.91 7.40
CA GLY A 62 1.95 -4.34 7.12
C GLY A 62 3.23 -4.86 7.74
N ILE A 63 3.35 -6.17 7.93
CA ILE A 63 4.54 -6.81 8.52
C ILE A 63 5.13 -7.88 7.61
N GLY A 64 6.44 -8.16 7.78
CA GLY A 64 7.15 -9.24 7.08
C GLY A 64 7.17 -9.03 5.57
N GLY A 65 6.61 -9.98 4.82
CA GLY A 65 6.55 -9.90 3.36
C GLY A 65 5.69 -8.73 2.82
N SER A 66 4.78 -8.19 3.62
CA SER A 66 3.97 -7.01 3.30
C SER A 66 4.69 -5.68 3.57
N ASP A 67 5.92 -5.71 4.10
CA ASP A 67 6.66 -4.53 4.55
C ASP A 67 8.05 -4.44 3.90
N LEU A 68 8.87 -5.49 4.09
CA LEU A 68 10.29 -5.45 3.75
C LEU A 68 10.56 -5.20 2.27
N GLY A 69 9.78 -5.81 1.38
CA GLY A 69 9.92 -5.63 -0.07
C GLY A 69 9.65 -4.18 -0.49
N PRO A 70 8.45 -3.64 -0.20
CA PRO A 70 8.13 -2.23 -0.45
C PRO A 70 9.12 -1.24 0.17
N LEU A 71 9.50 -1.43 1.44
CA LEU A 71 10.48 -0.56 2.12
C LEU A 71 11.83 -0.57 1.38
N MET A 72 12.39 -1.76 1.15
CA MET A 72 13.69 -1.90 0.49
C MET A 72 13.70 -1.29 -0.91
N VAL A 73 12.67 -1.54 -1.72
CA VAL A 73 12.62 -1.06 -3.11
C VAL A 73 12.45 0.46 -3.17
N THR A 74 11.63 1.05 -2.30
CA THR A 74 11.42 2.51 -2.28
C THR A 74 12.67 3.26 -1.81
N GLU A 75 13.43 2.70 -0.87
CA GLU A 75 14.72 3.25 -0.44
C GLU A 75 15.78 3.11 -1.54
N ALA A 76 15.90 1.93 -2.16
CA ALA A 76 16.85 1.71 -3.25
C ALA A 76 16.58 2.60 -4.49
N LEU A 77 15.31 2.90 -4.76
CA LEU A 77 14.88 3.69 -5.92
C LEU A 77 14.51 5.14 -5.57
N LYS A 78 14.97 5.67 -4.43
CA LYS A 78 14.72 7.07 -4.02
C LYS A 78 14.98 8.11 -5.12
N PRO A 79 16.02 8.02 -5.97
CA PRO A 79 16.24 8.99 -7.06
C PRO A 79 15.10 9.07 -8.08
N TYR A 80 14.29 8.01 -8.20
CA TYR A 80 13.16 7.92 -9.13
C TYR A 80 11.84 8.42 -8.53
N SER A 81 11.83 8.90 -7.28
CA SER A 81 10.61 9.26 -6.57
C SER A 81 10.09 10.69 -6.84
N LYS A 82 10.77 11.47 -7.70
CA LYS A 82 10.39 12.86 -7.98
C LYS A 82 8.93 12.95 -8.45
N GLY A 83 8.19 13.91 -7.88
CA GLY A 83 6.76 14.10 -8.15
C GLY A 83 5.84 13.01 -7.56
N GLY A 84 6.36 12.12 -6.70
CA GLY A 84 5.55 11.20 -5.89
C GLY A 84 5.29 11.73 -4.48
N PRO A 85 4.29 11.15 -3.77
CA PRO A 85 4.09 11.43 -2.35
C PRO A 85 5.25 10.87 -1.51
N ARG A 86 5.41 11.37 -0.28
CA ARG A 86 6.28 10.74 0.71
C ARG A 86 5.71 9.37 1.09
N VAL A 87 6.58 8.42 1.35
CA VAL A 87 6.19 7.06 1.74
C VAL A 87 6.69 6.75 3.14
N TRP A 88 5.84 6.12 3.93
CA TRP A 88 6.07 5.73 5.32
C TRP A 88 5.73 4.25 5.48
N PHE A 89 6.41 3.57 6.40
CA PHE A 89 6.23 2.14 6.64
C PHE A 89 5.99 1.91 8.13
N VAL A 90 4.88 1.25 8.47
CA VAL A 90 4.53 0.86 9.84
C VAL A 90 4.30 -0.64 9.88
N SER A 91 5.15 -1.33 10.63
CA SER A 91 5.15 -2.80 10.65
C SER A 91 5.13 -3.41 12.05
N ASN A 92 5.99 -2.90 12.93
CA ASN A 92 6.06 -3.35 14.32
C ASN A 92 4.73 -3.10 15.07
N ILE A 93 4.33 -4.05 15.92
CA ILE A 93 3.16 -3.92 16.82
C ILE A 93 3.42 -2.98 18.00
N ASP A 94 4.69 -2.69 18.31
CA ASP A 94 5.05 -1.62 19.26
C ASP A 94 4.40 -0.31 18.83
N GLY A 95 3.48 0.19 19.66
CA GLY A 95 2.71 1.41 19.42
C GLY A 95 3.58 2.65 19.19
N THR A 96 4.84 2.61 19.59
CA THR A 96 5.82 3.67 19.28
C THR A 96 5.95 3.92 17.78
N HIS A 97 5.90 2.86 16.96
CA HIS A 97 6.14 2.97 15.53
C HIS A 97 5.02 3.76 14.84
N ILE A 98 3.77 3.39 15.09
CA ILE A 98 2.60 4.11 14.57
C ILE A 98 2.51 5.51 15.17
N ALA A 99 2.73 5.68 16.49
CA ALA A 99 2.64 6.98 17.14
C ALA A 99 3.64 8.00 16.58
N LYS A 100 4.92 7.62 16.41
CA LYS A 100 5.96 8.50 15.84
C LYS A 100 5.70 8.83 14.37
N THR A 101 5.09 7.91 13.64
CA THR A 101 4.72 8.14 12.24
C THR A 101 3.56 9.14 12.17
N LEU A 102 2.47 8.90 12.90
CA LEU A 102 1.29 9.77 12.93
C LEU A 102 1.60 11.19 13.42
N ALA A 103 2.54 11.36 14.34
CA ALA A 103 2.97 12.68 14.83
C ALA A 103 3.57 13.59 13.74
N GLN A 104 3.96 13.03 12.59
CA GLN A 104 4.54 13.77 11.45
C GLN A 104 3.54 13.97 10.30
N LEU A 105 2.30 13.49 10.45
CA LEU A 105 1.33 13.39 9.36
C LEU A 105 0.14 14.33 9.57
N ASN A 106 -0.48 14.72 8.46
CA ASN A 106 -1.75 15.44 8.46
C ASN A 106 -2.86 14.53 7.94
N ALA A 107 -3.94 14.36 8.72
CA ALA A 107 -5.07 13.50 8.38
C ALA A 107 -5.76 13.90 7.07
N GLU A 108 -5.70 15.17 6.67
CA GLU A 108 -6.28 15.69 5.44
C GLU A 108 -5.54 15.25 4.16
N THR A 109 -4.25 14.91 4.27
CA THR A 109 -3.37 14.65 3.12
C THR A 109 -2.66 13.30 3.17
N THR A 110 -3.08 12.43 4.10
CA THR A 110 -2.48 11.10 4.30
C THR A 110 -3.39 10.00 3.75
N LEU A 111 -2.79 9.07 3.02
CA LEU A 111 -3.44 7.85 2.54
C LEU A 111 -2.79 6.62 3.18
N PHE A 112 -3.61 5.73 3.75
CA PHE A 112 -3.15 4.47 4.34
C PHE A 112 -3.38 3.29 3.39
N ILE A 113 -2.36 2.44 3.23
CA ILE A 113 -2.43 1.15 2.53
C ILE A 113 -2.30 0.05 3.57
N ILE A 114 -3.36 -0.72 3.80
CA ILE A 114 -3.35 -1.84 4.74
C ILE A 114 -2.99 -3.12 4.00
N ALA A 115 -1.77 -3.62 4.21
CA ALA A 115 -1.16 -4.71 3.46
C ALA A 115 -1.10 -6.01 4.29
N SER A 116 -2.12 -6.85 4.16
CA SER A 116 -2.11 -8.21 4.75
C SER A 116 -2.75 -9.23 3.80
N LYS A 117 -2.05 -10.35 3.56
CA LYS A 117 -2.54 -11.42 2.70
C LYS A 117 -3.80 -12.11 3.25
N THR A 118 -3.89 -12.22 4.59
CA THR A 118 -5.04 -12.82 5.27
C THR A 118 -6.04 -11.78 5.78
N PHE A 119 -5.61 -10.52 5.88
CA PHE A 119 -6.38 -9.42 6.49
C PHE A 119 -6.78 -9.70 7.96
N THR A 120 -6.02 -10.56 8.61
CA THR A 120 -6.22 -10.99 10.01
C THR A 120 -4.91 -10.98 10.81
N THR A 121 -3.80 -10.55 10.20
CA THR A 121 -2.49 -10.44 10.86
C THR A 121 -2.60 -9.44 12.01
N GLN A 122 -2.40 -9.90 13.24
CA GLN A 122 -2.67 -9.13 14.46
C GLN A 122 -1.95 -7.78 14.46
N GLU A 123 -0.64 -7.77 14.20
CA GLU A 123 0.19 -6.56 14.17
C GLU A 123 -0.31 -5.55 13.12
N THR A 124 -0.71 -6.05 11.94
CA THR A 124 -1.21 -5.19 10.86
C THR A 124 -2.58 -4.61 11.17
N ILE A 125 -3.50 -5.42 11.72
CA ILE A 125 -4.86 -4.98 12.02
C ILE A 125 -4.86 -4.04 13.23
N THR A 126 -4.10 -4.33 14.29
CA THR A 126 -3.96 -3.42 15.43
C THR A 126 -3.44 -2.05 14.99
N ASN A 127 -2.39 -2.00 14.16
CA ASN A 127 -1.89 -0.73 13.63
C ASN A 127 -2.89 -0.03 12.69
N ALA A 128 -3.62 -0.78 11.87
CA ALA A 128 -4.66 -0.24 11.01
C ALA A 128 -5.82 0.38 11.80
N GLU A 129 -6.21 -0.25 12.91
CA GLU A 129 -7.23 0.26 13.82
C GLU A 129 -6.76 1.52 14.55
N SER A 130 -5.50 1.56 15.01
CA SER A 130 -4.90 2.78 15.57
C SER A 130 -4.86 3.93 14.56
N ALA A 131 -4.45 3.66 13.32
CA ALA A 131 -4.44 4.67 12.25
C ALA A 131 -5.86 5.18 11.93
N LYS A 132 -6.86 4.29 11.92
CA LYS A 132 -8.27 4.64 11.70
C LYS A 132 -8.82 5.49 12.86
N ALA A 133 -8.53 5.11 14.11
CA ALA A 133 -8.96 5.87 15.28
C ALA A 133 -8.39 7.30 15.24
N TRP A 134 -7.08 7.42 15.00
CA TRP A 134 -6.42 8.71 14.80
C TRP A 134 -7.07 9.51 13.65
N PHE A 135 -7.34 8.87 12.51
CA PHE A 135 -7.97 9.55 11.39
C PHE A 135 -9.35 10.11 11.77
N LEU A 136 -10.21 9.31 12.43
CA LEU A 136 -11.56 9.73 12.83
C LEU A 136 -11.57 10.81 13.91
N GLU A 137 -10.54 10.88 14.76
CA GLU A 137 -10.39 11.98 15.71
C GLU A 137 -10.13 13.34 15.02
N HIS A 138 -9.53 13.32 13.84
CA HIS A 138 -9.17 14.52 13.07
C HIS A 138 -10.17 14.84 11.95
N ALA A 139 -10.72 13.80 11.33
CA ALA A 139 -11.76 13.89 10.32
C ALA A 139 -13.11 14.15 11.00
N LYS A 140 -13.28 15.39 11.47
CA LYS A 140 -14.55 15.92 11.96
C LYS A 140 -15.27 16.60 10.80
N ASP A 141 -16.59 16.42 10.75
CA ASP A 141 -17.50 17.10 9.82
C ASP A 141 -17.46 18.63 10.00
#